data_AF-A0AAQ3THN9-F1
#
_entry.id   AF-A0AAQ3THN9-F1
#
_cell.length_a   1.000
_cell.length_b   1.000
_cell.length_c   1.000
_cell.angle_alpha   90.00
_cell.angle_beta   90.00
_cell.angle_gamma   90.00
#
_symmetry.space_group_name_H-M   'P 1'
#
loop_
_entity.id
_entity.type
_entity.pdbx_description
1 polymer ?
#
loop_
_entity_poly.entity_id
_entity_poly.type
_entity_poly.pdbx_seq_one_letter_code
_entity_poly.pdbx_strand_id
1 'polypeptide(L)'
;MQRAGHEPTWEEFSQAFRAHYIPDSLVEQKKREFRELKQGNKTVMQYVQAFIHLSQYAPEDVRDDPSRAARLLSGFDPTLQTHLGRRYRSFTDLVDTALDMENRLRVANEDQRRKRQANTSAAGSSQKQNL
;
A
#
# COMPACT_ATOMS: atom_id res chain seq x y z
N MET A 1 19.43 11.38 38.04
CA MET A 1 18.54 11.65 39.19
C MET A 1 17.57 12.75 38.78
N GLN A 2 16.26 12.44 38.65
CA GLN A 2 15.24 13.46 38.42
C GLN A 2 14.99 14.24 39.71
N ARG A 3 14.91 15.58 39.60
CA ARG A 3 14.60 16.47 40.73
C ARG A 3 13.13 16.32 41.11
N ALA A 4 12.85 16.21 42.40
CA ALA A 4 11.47 16.18 42.92
C ALA A 4 10.70 17.42 42.42
N GLY A 5 9.57 17.19 41.74
CA GLY A 5 8.70 18.24 41.19
C GLY A 5 8.64 18.35 39.65
N HIS A 6 9.35 17.50 38.90
CA HIS A 6 9.21 17.45 37.43
C HIS A 6 7.92 16.75 37.03
N GLU A 7 6.96 17.49 36.49
CA GLU A 7 5.80 16.92 35.79
C GLU A 7 6.25 16.56 34.36
N PRO A 8 6.37 15.27 34.04
CA PRO A 8 6.84 14.87 32.72
C PRO A 8 5.84 15.35 31.66
N THR A 9 6.37 15.99 30.64
CA THR A 9 5.59 16.29 29.44
C THR A 9 5.10 14.98 28.82
N TRP A 10 4.03 15.05 28.04
CA TRP A 10 3.53 13.89 27.29
C TRP A 10 4.61 13.27 26.39
N GLU A 11 5.51 14.10 25.85
CA GLU A 11 6.62 13.66 25.01
C GLU A 11 7.65 12.84 25.82
N GLU A 12 8.06 13.33 26.99
CA GLU A 12 8.98 12.62 27.88
C GLU A 12 8.38 11.28 28.36
N PHE A 13 7.10 11.29 28.75
CA PHE A 13 6.40 10.05 29.11
C PHE A 13 6.35 9.07 27.94
N SER A 14 5.97 9.54 26.75
CA SER A 14 5.85 8.70 25.56
C SER A 14 7.19 8.09 25.16
N GLN A 15 8.28 8.85 25.24
CA GLN A 15 9.63 8.36 24.97
C GLN A 15 10.06 7.31 26.00
N ALA A 16 9.89 7.58 27.29
CA ALA A 16 10.23 6.63 28.35
C ALA A 16 9.40 5.34 28.26
N PHE A 17 8.11 5.46 27.99
CA PHE A 17 7.21 4.32 27.79
C PHE A 17 7.67 3.46 26.60
N ARG A 18 7.96 4.08 25.45
CA ARG A 18 8.44 3.36 24.27
C ARG A 18 9.76 2.65 24.55
N ALA A 19 10.72 3.33 25.17
CA ALA A 19 12.02 2.75 25.52
C ALA A 19 11.88 1.55 26.47
N HIS A 20 10.87 1.55 27.35
CA HIS A 20 10.67 0.47 28.31
C HIS A 20 9.89 -0.73 27.76
N TYR A 21 8.89 -0.48 26.91
CA TYR A 21 7.95 -1.51 26.45
C TYR A 21 8.10 -1.92 24.99
N ILE A 22 8.84 -1.16 24.18
CA ILE A 22 9.05 -1.44 22.76
C ILE A 22 10.55 -1.72 22.56
N PRO A 23 10.94 -3.00 22.41
CA PRO A 23 12.33 -3.34 22.15
C PRO A 23 12.85 -2.73 20.85
N ASP A 24 14.09 -2.26 20.85
CA ASP A 24 14.74 -1.70 19.65
C ASP A 24 14.75 -2.70 18.49
N SER A 25 14.95 -3.99 18.79
CA SER A 25 14.90 -5.07 17.78
C SER A 25 13.55 -5.16 17.07
N LEU A 26 12.45 -4.91 17.79
CA LEU A 26 11.10 -4.87 17.23
C LEU A 26 10.93 -3.64 16.32
N VAL A 27 11.44 -2.49 16.73
CA VAL A 27 11.41 -1.27 15.90
C VAL A 27 12.19 -1.49 14.60
N GLU A 28 13.40 -2.05 14.69
CA GLU A 28 14.22 -2.34 13.51
C GLU A 28 13.59 -3.41 12.61
N GLN A 29 12.92 -4.41 13.18
CA GLN A 29 12.11 -5.34 12.41
C GLN A 29 10.99 -4.62 11.66
N LYS A 30 10.26 -3.70 12.32
CA LYS A 30 9.17 -2.94 11.71
C LYS A 30 9.65 -1.97 10.63
N LYS A 31 10.81 -1.34 10.81
CA LYS A 31 11.46 -0.53 9.77
C LYS A 31 11.81 -1.36 8.54
N ARG A 32 12.35 -2.57 8.73
CA ARG A 32 12.65 -3.49 7.62
C ARG A 32 11.38 -3.88 6.89
N GLU A 33 10.33 -4.26 7.63
CA GLU A 33 9.01 -4.58 7.09
C GLU A 33 8.45 -3.39 6.29
N PHE A 34 8.60 -2.17 6.80
CA PHE A 34 8.21 -0.97 6.08
C PHE A 34 8.99 -0.81 4.78
N ARG A 35 10.32 -0.93 4.79
CA ARG A 35 11.18 -0.75 3.61
C ARG A 35 10.97 -1.82 2.53
N GLU A 36 10.63 -3.03 2.93
CA GLU A 36 10.34 -4.15 2.04
C GLU A 36 8.87 -4.20 1.60
N LEU A 37 7.99 -3.37 2.18
CA LEU A 37 6.56 -3.38 1.87
C LEU A 37 6.28 -3.12 0.38
N LYS A 38 5.65 -4.12 -0.25
CA LYS A 38 5.09 -4.10 -1.61
C LYS A 38 3.59 -4.43 -1.57
N GLN A 39 2.84 -3.96 -2.58
CA GLN A 39 1.43 -4.25 -2.75
C GLN A 39 1.19 -5.76 -2.92
N GLY A 40 1.96 -6.41 -3.81
CA GLY A 40 1.78 -7.83 -4.10
C GLY A 40 0.34 -8.14 -4.51
N ASN A 41 -0.31 -9.09 -3.84
CA ASN A 41 -1.70 -9.48 -4.11
C ASN A 41 -2.73 -8.66 -3.31
N LYS A 42 -2.30 -7.63 -2.58
CA LYS A 42 -3.20 -6.77 -1.79
C LYS A 42 -3.93 -5.80 -2.72
N THR A 43 -5.16 -5.44 -2.34
CA THR A 43 -5.82 -4.29 -2.96
C THR A 43 -5.04 -3.01 -2.66
N VAL A 44 -5.24 -1.96 -3.46
CA VAL A 44 -4.65 -0.64 -3.21
C VAL A 44 -4.93 -0.18 -1.77
N MET A 45 -6.17 -0.32 -1.30
CA MET A 45 -6.54 0.10 0.05
C MET A 45 -5.83 -0.71 1.15
N GLN A 46 -5.75 -2.03 1.00
CA GLN A 46 -5.03 -2.88 1.96
C GLN A 46 -3.53 -2.54 2.02
N TYR A 47 -2.93 -2.25 0.87
CA TYR A 47 -1.54 -1.80 0.80
C TYR A 47 -1.34 -0.43 1.46
N VAL A 48 -2.22 0.54 1.18
CA VAL A 48 -2.16 1.89 1.79
C VAL A 48 -2.33 1.82 3.31
N GLN A 49 -3.23 0.98 3.81
CA GLN A 49 -3.41 0.78 5.25
C GLN A 49 -2.14 0.20 5.90
N ALA A 50 -1.54 -0.83 5.31
CA ALA A 50 -0.28 -1.40 5.78
C ALA A 50 0.85 -0.37 5.73
N PHE A 51 0.91 0.45 4.69
CA PHE A 51 1.88 1.52 4.53
C PHE A 51 1.77 2.55 5.65
N ILE A 52 0.57 3.08 5.91
CA ILE A 52 0.32 4.06 6.96
C ILE A 52 0.71 3.48 8.32
N HIS A 53 0.27 2.25 8.60
CA HIS A 53 0.57 1.57 9.86
C HIS A 53 2.07 1.37 10.08
N LEU A 54 2.84 0.98 9.06
CA LEU A 54 4.27 0.72 9.20
C LEU A 54 5.12 2.00 9.13
N SER A 55 4.64 3.05 8.46
CA SER A 55 5.36 4.32 8.30
C SER A 55 5.67 5.02 9.63
N GLN A 56 4.88 4.76 10.68
CA GLN A 56 5.12 5.32 12.02
C GLN A 56 6.45 4.85 12.64
N TYR A 57 7.01 3.73 12.17
CA TYR A 57 8.28 3.18 12.67
C TYR A 57 9.50 3.71 11.91
N ALA A 58 9.29 4.34 10.74
CA ALA A 58 10.34 4.85 9.88
C ALA A 58 10.04 6.31 9.43
N PRO A 59 9.85 7.25 10.36
CA PRO A 59 9.54 8.65 10.02
C PRO A 59 10.61 9.29 9.13
N GLU A 60 11.86 8.81 9.20
CA GLU A 60 12.95 9.23 8.32
C GLU A 60 12.69 8.94 6.83
N ASP A 61 11.92 7.90 6.53
CA ASP A 61 11.66 7.42 5.16
C ASP A 61 10.40 8.10 4.55
N VAL A 62 9.63 8.85 5.34
CA VAL A 62 8.36 9.52 4.93
C VAL A 62 8.23 10.95 5.46
N ARG A 63 9.37 11.63 5.64
CA ARG A 63 9.45 12.94 6.31
C ARG A 63 8.56 14.03 5.69
N ASP A 64 8.42 14.02 4.38
CA ASP A 64 7.61 14.97 3.62
C ASP A 64 6.65 14.25 2.67
N ASP A 65 5.60 14.94 2.27
CA ASP A 65 4.56 14.37 1.40
C ASP A 65 5.11 13.84 0.05
N PRO A 66 6.04 14.53 -0.63
CA PRO A 66 6.67 13.98 -1.84
C PRO A 66 7.43 12.68 -1.61
N SER A 67 8.25 12.59 -0.56
CA SER A 67 9.00 11.38 -0.22
C SER A 67 8.06 10.24 0.16
N ARG A 68 7.00 10.55 0.92
CA ARG A 68 5.96 9.60 1.29
C ARG A 68 5.21 9.05 0.07
N ALA A 69 4.81 9.92 -0.86
CA ALA A 69 4.14 9.53 -2.10
C ALA A 69 5.06 8.71 -3.02
N ALA A 70 6.32 9.12 -3.18
CA ALA A 70 7.31 8.36 -3.95
C ALA A 70 7.55 6.95 -3.34
N ARG A 71 7.65 6.86 -2.01
CA ARG A 71 7.79 5.59 -1.31
C ARG A 71 6.56 4.70 -1.51
N LEU A 72 5.35 5.24 -1.44
CA LEU A 72 4.11 4.50 -1.74
C LEU A 72 4.11 4.00 -3.19
N LEU A 73 4.42 4.87 -4.15
CA LEU A 73 4.46 4.51 -5.58
C LEU A 73 5.40 3.33 -5.85
N SER A 74 6.62 3.37 -5.30
CA SER A 74 7.63 2.31 -5.52
C SER A 74 7.23 0.93 -4.99
N GLY A 75 6.19 0.86 -4.15
CA GLY A 75 5.66 -0.41 -3.65
C GLY A 75 4.40 -0.89 -4.36
N PHE A 76 3.76 -0.09 -5.22
CA PHE A 76 2.64 -0.57 -6.03
C PHE A 76 3.07 -1.68 -7.00
N ASP A 77 2.10 -2.42 -7.53
CA ASP A 77 2.39 -3.38 -8.59
C ASP A 77 2.90 -2.66 -9.87
N PRO A 78 3.69 -3.34 -10.73
CA PRO A 78 4.26 -2.71 -11.92
C PRO A 78 3.23 -2.07 -12.88
N THR A 79 2.01 -2.62 -12.93
CA THR A 79 0.93 -2.10 -13.77
C THR A 79 0.50 -0.74 -13.25
N LEU A 80 0.19 -0.62 -11.95
CA LEU A 80 -0.17 0.66 -11.35
C LEU A 80 0.99 1.65 -11.39
N GLN A 81 2.23 1.22 -11.13
CA GLN A 81 3.42 2.11 -11.23
C GLN A 81 3.51 2.78 -12.61
N THR A 82 3.33 2.00 -13.68
CA THR A 82 3.41 2.49 -15.05
C THR A 82 2.30 3.50 -15.38
N HIS A 83 1.08 3.26 -14.89
CA HIS A 83 -0.06 4.14 -15.14
C HIS A 83 0.00 5.44 -14.32
N LEU A 84 0.36 5.31 -13.04
CA LEU A 84 0.38 6.42 -12.09
C LEU A 84 1.58 7.33 -12.32
N GLY A 85 2.73 6.78 -12.74
CA GLY A 85 3.90 7.54 -13.20
C GLY A 85 4.19 8.78 -12.35
N ARG A 86 4.46 9.93 -12.99
CA ARG A 86 4.65 11.23 -12.30
C ARG A 86 3.36 12.08 -12.25
N ARG A 87 2.17 11.47 -12.27
CA ARG A 87 0.90 12.21 -12.41
C ARG A 87 0.26 12.67 -11.11
N TYR A 88 0.88 12.41 -9.96
CA TYR A 88 0.33 12.74 -8.65
C TYR A 88 0.97 14.02 -8.08
N ARG A 89 0.16 14.80 -7.36
CA ARG A 89 0.56 16.05 -6.69
C ARG A 89 0.79 15.89 -5.20
N SER A 90 0.25 14.84 -4.59
CA SER A 90 0.37 14.54 -3.17
C SER A 90 0.18 13.06 -2.87
N PHE A 91 0.42 12.65 -1.63
CA PHE A 91 0.10 11.29 -1.16
C PHE A 91 -1.39 10.94 -1.38
N THR A 92 -2.31 11.85 -1.04
CA THR A 92 -3.75 11.62 -1.18
C THR A 92 -4.15 11.47 -2.64
N ASP A 93 -3.66 12.37 -3.51
CA ASP A 93 -3.93 12.32 -4.96
C ASP A 93 -3.42 11.01 -5.59
N LEU A 94 -2.26 10.53 -5.13
CA LEU A 94 -1.74 9.22 -5.55
C LEU A 94 -2.65 8.07 -5.12
N VAL A 95 -3.16 8.08 -3.89
CA VAL A 95 -4.09 7.05 -3.38
C VAL A 95 -5.40 7.06 -4.16
N ASP A 96 -6.01 8.22 -4.37
CA ASP A 96 -7.27 8.35 -5.09
C ASP A 96 -7.13 7.88 -6.54
N THR A 97 -6.05 8.29 -7.21
CA THR A 97 -5.78 7.88 -8.60
C THR A 97 -5.50 6.37 -8.69
N ALA A 98 -4.79 5.79 -7.72
CA ALA A 98 -4.53 4.35 -7.67
C ALA A 98 -5.82 3.53 -7.50
N LEU A 99 -6.75 4.00 -6.65
CA LEU A 99 -8.04 3.35 -6.44
C LEU A 99 -8.92 3.38 -7.69
N ASP A 100 -8.99 4.53 -8.38
CA ASP A 100 -9.74 4.63 -9.63
C ASP A 100 -9.15 3.70 -10.70
N MET A 101 -7.82 3.65 -10.81
CA MET A 101 -7.14 2.78 -11.75
C MET A 101 -7.35 1.29 -11.45
N GLU A 102 -7.25 0.87 -10.18
CA GLU A 102 -7.53 -0.51 -9.77
C GLU A 102 -8.95 -0.94 -10.16
N ASN A 103 -9.94 -0.07 -9.95
CA ASN A 103 -11.31 -0.36 -10.33
C ASN A 103 -11.49 -0.44 -11.86
N ARG A 104 -10.85 0.45 -12.64
CA ARG A 104 -10.88 0.39 -14.12
C ARG A 104 -10.27 -0.90 -14.64
N LEU A 105 -9.12 -1.32 -14.11
CA LEU A 105 -8.46 -2.57 -14.48
C LEU A 105 -9.33 -3.78 -14.14
N ARG A 106 -9.97 -3.78 -12.97
CA ARG A 106 -10.89 -4.85 -12.56
C ARG A 106 -12.05 -5.00 -13.54
N VAL A 107 -12.73 -3.90 -13.88
CA VAL A 107 -13.86 -3.92 -14.82
C VAL A 107 -13.41 -4.40 -16.21
N ALA A 108 -12.29 -3.88 -16.73
CA ALA A 108 -11.76 -4.30 -18.03
C ALA A 108 -11.42 -5.80 -18.07
N ASN A 109 -10.84 -6.33 -17.00
CA ASN A 109 -10.51 -7.75 -16.88
C ASN A 109 -11.76 -8.63 -16.80
N GLU A 110 -12.81 -8.19 -16.08
CA GLU A 110 -14.10 -8.88 -16.02
C GLU A 110 -14.77 -8.96 -17.41
N ASP A 111 -14.77 -7.85 -18.15
CA ASP A 111 -15.32 -7.78 -19.51
C ASP A 111 -14.55 -8.67 -20.49
N GLN A 112 -13.22 -8.67 -20.42
CA GLN A 112 -12.39 -9.58 -21.23
C GLN A 112 -12.66 -11.04 -20.89
N ARG A 113 -12.85 -11.37 -19.60
CA ARG A 113 -13.16 -12.73 -19.16
C ARG A 113 -14.52 -13.18 -19.68
N ARG A 114 -15.54 -12.33 -19.63
CA ARG A 114 -16.88 -12.60 -20.19
C ARG A 114 -16.83 -12.83 -21.70
N LYS A 115 -16.12 -11.99 -22.45
CA LYS A 115 -15.95 -12.16 -23.91
C LYS A 115 -15.24 -13.46 -24.26
N ARG A 116 -14.17 -13.82 -23.52
CA ARG A 116 -13.46 -15.09 -23.71
C ARG A 116 -14.36 -16.29 -23.44
N GLN A 117 -15.15 -16.26 -22.37
CA GLN A 117 -16.10 -17.33 -22.05
C GLN A 117 -17.19 -17.48 -23.13
N ALA A 118 -17.78 -16.38 -23.59
CA ALA A 118 -18.77 -16.41 -24.67
C ALA A 118 -18.19 -17.01 -25.97
N ASN A 119 -16.97 -16.63 -26.34
CA ASN A 119 -16.28 -17.18 -27.52
C ASN A 119 -16.00 -18.69 -27.38
N THR A 120 -15.61 -19.16 -26.19
CA THR A 120 -15.40 -20.60 -25.96
C THR A 120 -16.70 -21.41 -26.03
N SER A 121 -17.81 -20.85 -25.55
CA SER A 121 -19.13 -21.50 -25.61
C SER A 121 -19.66 -21.60 -27.05
N ALA A 122 -19.43 -20.57 -27.87
CA ALA A 122 -19.83 -20.56 -29.29
C ALA A 122 -18.99 -21.53 -30.15
N ALA A 123 -17.71 -21.72 -29.82
CA ALA A 123 -16.86 -22.70 -30.49
C ALA A 123 -17.28 -24.15 -30.16
N GLY A 124 -17.66 -24.42 -28.90
CA GLY A 124 -18.11 -25.74 -28.47
C GLY A 124 -19.49 -26.16 -28.99
N SER A 125 -20.39 -25.20 -29.29
CA SER A 125 -21.72 -25.50 -29.85
C SER A 125 -21.67 -25.86 -31.34
N SER A 126 -20.72 -25.32 -32.10
CA SER A 126 -20.59 -25.58 -33.54
C SER A 126 -20.12 -27.01 -33.86
N GLN A 127 -19.52 -27.71 -32.89
CA GLN A 127 -18.97 -29.06 -33.08
C GLN A 127 -20.00 -30.17 -32.80
N LYS A 128 -21.19 -29.84 -32.30
CA LYS A 128 -22.28 -30.79 -31.98
C LYS A 128 -23.41 -30.87 -33.03
N GLN A 129 -23.34 -30.10 -34.12
CA GLN A 129 -24.37 -30.10 -35.17
C GLN A 129 -24.03 -30.94 -36.41
N ASN A 130 -22.90 -31.67 -36.41
CA ASN A 130 -22.44 -32.50 -37.53
C ASN A 130 -22.41 -34.02 -37.22
N LEU A 131 -23.40 -34.52 -36.47
CA LEU A 131 -23.61 -35.96 -36.24
C LEU A 131 -25.05 -36.36 -36.56
#